data_AF-A0A535EYA4-F1
#
_entry.id   AF-A0A535EYA4-F1
#
_cell.length_a   1.000
_cell.length_b   1.000
_cell.length_c   1.000
_cell.angle_alpha   90.00
_cell.angle_beta   90.00
_cell.angle_gamma   90.00
#
_symmetry.space_group_name_H-M   'P 1'
#
loop_
_entity.id
_entity.type
_entity.pdbx_description
1 polymer ?
#
loop_
_entity_poly.entity_id
_entity_poly.type
_entity_poly.pdbx_seq_one_letter_code
_entity_poly.pdbx_strand_id
1 'polypeptide(L)'
;MRKQGPVANQRLIEARLEKCWSQEKAALECGVGERSYRRWESGESYPSLASLRLLKEGFGRPAADLGYEHLTRLEPVIEEEEATSQRASVVVTLTTEQVAILSSLLQGGRMDKTRRKTLQTILNALGAATTATQLFADTEPWERIITGRTTNIDTATLDHFEGLAKSCAGLINGGQMEVAEQVLAGFLPHLIGMAPHSQIVASLASGCLQQKSVLVSHRLKISEKVALCQQAVTLAQLSRDHNRLTASLAELGVAFQYANKPDEALDAYQKALRYTDTVSPLLQSRVYMETSDALARLGRKREAEFYLDLGHEA
;
A
#
# COMPACT_ATOMS: atom_id res chain seq x y z
N MET A 1 15.80 35.47 18.70
CA MET A 1 16.52 34.71 17.65
C MET A 1 15.73 34.79 16.36
N ARG A 2 16.25 35.43 15.30
CA ARG A 2 15.59 35.44 13.99
C ARG A 2 15.74 34.05 13.38
N LYS A 3 14.63 33.35 13.11
CA LYS A 3 14.66 32.07 12.37
C LYS A 3 15.27 32.35 10.99
N GLN A 4 16.39 31.71 10.66
CA GLN A 4 16.91 31.74 9.29
C GLN A 4 15.82 31.18 8.37
N GLY A 5 15.55 31.89 7.27
CA GLY A 5 14.58 31.46 6.26
C GLY A 5 15.04 30.17 5.56
N PRO A 6 14.15 29.52 4.79
CA PRO A 6 14.51 28.33 4.02
C PRO A 6 15.65 28.66 3.04
N VAL A 7 16.65 27.78 2.98
CA VAL A 7 17.79 27.88 2.06
C VAL A 7 17.41 27.16 0.77
N ALA A 8 17.50 27.85 -0.37
CA ALA A 8 17.16 27.28 -1.67
C ALA A 8 18.00 26.04 -2.00
N ASN A 9 17.38 25.03 -2.62
CA ASN A 9 18.06 23.82 -3.07
C ASN A 9 18.76 24.07 -4.42
N GLN A 10 19.97 24.62 -4.32
CA GLN A 10 20.78 25.02 -5.46
C GLN A 10 21.07 23.85 -6.43
N ARG A 11 21.26 22.62 -5.94
CA ARG A 11 21.55 21.44 -6.77
C ARG A 11 20.36 21.03 -7.65
N LEU A 12 19.14 21.10 -7.12
CA LEU A 12 17.94 20.84 -7.93
C LEU A 12 17.72 21.91 -8.99
N ILE A 13 17.99 23.18 -8.65
CA ILE A 13 17.92 24.31 -9.59
C ILE A 13 18.93 24.12 -10.73
N GLU A 14 20.17 23.75 -10.42
CA GLU A 14 21.22 23.48 -11.41
C GLU A 14 20.85 22.32 -12.33
N ALA A 15 20.40 21.18 -11.78
CA ALA A 15 19.97 20.04 -12.59
C ALA A 15 18.83 20.39 -13.57
N ARG A 16 17.90 21.27 -13.15
CA ARG A 16 16.84 21.79 -14.02
C ARG A 16 17.39 22.67 -15.14
N LEU A 17 18.27 23.60 -14.81
CA LEU A 17 18.85 24.54 -15.78
C LEU A 17 19.72 23.82 -16.81
N GLU A 18 20.46 22.78 -16.42
CA GLU A 18 21.26 21.95 -17.32
C GLU A 18 20.41 21.24 -18.39
N LYS A 19 19.18 20.86 -18.07
CA LYS A 19 18.21 20.30 -19.05
C LYS A 19 17.43 21.39 -19.80
N CYS A 20 17.70 22.67 -19.55
CA CYS A 20 16.97 23.81 -20.10
C CYS A 20 15.46 23.74 -19.81
N TRP A 21 15.08 23.33 -18.60
CA TRP A 21 13.67 23.20 -18.20
C TRP A 21 13.19 24.41 -17.39
N SER A 22 11.95 24.84 -17.62
CA SER A 22 11.22 25.69 -16.69
C SER A 22 10.78 24.87 -15.46
N GLN A 23 10.39 25.53 -14.35
CA GLN A 23 9.86 24.81 -13.18
C GLN A 23 8.62 23.97 -13.53
N GLU A 24 7.72 24.52 -14.36
CA GLU A 24 6.54 23.84 -14.87
C GLU A 24 6.92 22.60 -15.70
N LYS A 25 7.86 22.75 -16.64
CA LYS A 25 8.33 21.63 -17.45
C LYS A 25 9.00 20.56 -16.60
N ALA A 26 9.86 20.94 -15.65
CA ALA A 26 10.53 20.00 -14.77
C ALA A 26 9.54 19.21 -13.88
N ALA A 27 8.50 19.89 -13.39
CA ALA A 27 7.43 19.24 -12.63
C ALA A 27 6.67 18.22 -13.48
N LEU A 28 6.31 18.59 -14.72
CA LEU A 28 5.64 17.71 -15.67
C LEU A 28 6.49 16.48 -16.03
N GLU A 29 7.76 16.68 -16.41
CA GLU A 29 8.71 15.62 -16.77
C GLU A 29 9.00 14.66 -15.61
N CYS A 30 8.94 15.16 -14.37
CA CYS A 30 9.09 14.33 -13.17
C CYS A 30 7.75 13.77 -12.65
N GLY A 31 6.61 14.04 -13.28
CA GLY A 31 5.30 13.55 -12.81
C GLY A 31 4.89 14.08 -11.43
N VAL A 32 5.29 15.30 -11.06
CA VAL A 32 4.98 15.96 -9.78
C VAL A 32 4.24 17.27 -10.00
N GLY A 33 3.54 17.77 -8.98
CA GLY A 33 2.85 19.06 -9.06
C GLY A 33 3.83 20.25 -9.06
N GLU A 34 3.62 21.24 -9.93
CA GLU A 34 4.48 22.44 -10.06
C GLU A 34 4.69 23.15 -8.72
N ARG A 35 3.62 23.29 -7.92
CA ARG A 35 3.69 23.94 -6.60
C ARG A 35 4.63 23.19 -5.64
N SER A 36 4.61 21.87 -5.65
CA SER A 36 5.50 21.05 -4.83
C SER A 36 6.95 21.21 -5.30
N TYR A 37 7.17 21.15 -6.61
CA TYR A 37 8.49 21.35 -7.21
C TYR A 37 9.10 22.71 -6.84
N ARG A 38 8.31 23.79 -6.96
CA ARG A 38 8.75 25.15 -6.58
C ARG A 38 9.15 25.24 -5.11
N ARG A 39 8.40 24.60 -4.21
CA ARG A 39 8.71 24.57 -2.77
C ARG A 39 9.97 23.76 -2.45
N TRP A 40 10.30 22.77 -3.27
CA TRP A 40 11.53 22.00 -3.13
C TRP A 40 12.75 22.81 -3.60
N GLU A 41 12.63 23.54 -4.71
CA GLU A 41 13.69 24.47 -5.14
C GLU A 41 13.91 25.61 -4.14
N SER A 42 12.84 26.15 -3.53
CA SER A 42 12.97 27.22 -2.52
C SER A 42 13.44 26.73 -1.15
N GLY A 43 13.52 25.40 -0.94
CA GLY A 43 13.86 24.82 0.35
C GLY A 43 12.76 24.94 1.41
N GLU A 44 11.54 25.32 1.03
CA GLU A 44 10.38 25.40 1.93
C GLU A 44 9.89 24.04 2.39
N SER A 45 10.19 22.98 1.65
CA SER A 45 9.82 21.61 1.99
C SER A 45 10.77 20.61 1.32
N TYR A 46 10.76 19.37 1.81
CA TYR A 46 11.46 18.24 1.20
C TYR A 46 10.48 17.34 0.44
N PRO A 47 10.92 16.70 -0.66
CA PRO A 47 10.11 15.69 -1.33
C PRO A 47 9.93 14.46 -0.43
N SER A 48 8.77 13.80 -0.53
CA SER A 48 8.59 12.46 0.03
C SER A 48 9.49 11.45 -0.70
N LEU A 49 9.74 10.28 -0.13
CA LEU A 49 10.56 9.24 -0.79
C LEU A 49 10.00 8.82 -2.16
N ALA A 50 8.67 8.77 -2.30
CA ALA A 50 8.02 8.50 -3.59
C ALA A 50 8.27 9.63 -4.60
N SER A 51 8.13 10.88 -4.18
CA SER A 51 8.42 12.05 -5.04
C SER A 51 9.90 12.16 -5.39
N LEU A 52 10.79 11.79 -4.46
CA LEU A 52 12.23 11.74 -4.69
C LEU A 52 12.60 10.68 -5.72
N ARG A 53 11.92 9.52 -5.71
CA ARG A 53 12.08 8.50 -6.76
C ARG A 53 11.70 9.06 -8.13
N LEU A 54 10.56 9.74 -8.23
CA LEU A 54 10.11 10.38 -9.47
C LEU A 54 11.09 11.46 -9.96
N LEU A 55 11.65 12.27 -9.05
CA LEU A 55 12.70 13.24 -9.39
C LEU A 55 13.96 12.54 -9.91
N LYS A 56 14.40 11.45 -9.28
CA LYS A 56 15.56 10.67 -9.74
C LYS A 56 15.35 10.11 -11.14
N GLU A 57 14.16 9.58 -11.40
CA GLU A 57 13.76 9.03 -12.70
C GLU A 57 13.69 10.15 -13.77
N GLY A 58 13.01 11.28 -13.49
CA GLY A 58 12.88 12.39 -14.43
C GLY A 58 14.20 13.11 -14.74
N PHE A 59 15.09 13.25 -13.74
CA PHE A 59 16.41 13.84 -13.96
C PHE A 59 17.46 12.84 -14.45
N GLY A 60 17.25 11.54 -14.23
CA GLY A 60 18.27 10.52 -14.48
C GLY A 60 19.48 10.66 -13.56
N ARG A 61 19.26 11.14 -12.32
CA ARG A 61 20.33 11.46 -11.35
C ARG A 61 20.06 10.87 -9.98
N PRO A 62 21.09 10.50 -9.20
CA PRO A 62 20.93 10.08 -7.82
C PRO A 62 20.47 11.25 -6.92
N ALA A 63 19.96 10.93 -5.73
CA ALA A 63 19.43 11.92 -4.80
C ALA A 63 20.49 12.93 -4.33
N ALA A 64 21.75 12.51 -4.19
CA ALA A 64 22.86 13.38 -3.78
C ALA A 64 23.08 14.54 -4.76
N ASP A 65 23.01 14.25 -6.06
CA ASP A 65 23.18 15.23 -7.14
C ASP A 65 22.00 16.19 -7.24
N LEU A 66 20.86 15.85 -6.63
CA LEU A 66 19.67 16.69 -6.55
C LEU A 66 19.55 17.44 -5.20
N GLY A 67 20.55 17.35 -4.33
CA GLY A 67 20.56 18.03 -3.02
C GLY A 67 19.85 17.27 -1.89
N TYR A 68 19.53 16.00 -2.10
CA TYR A 68 18.78 15.16 -1.15
C TYR A 68 19.61 14.04 -0.52
N GLU A 69 20.92 14.20 -0.44
CA GLU A 69 21.83 13.19 0.14
C GLU A 69 21.41 12.81 1.58
N HIS A 70 20.99 13.79 2.38
CA HIS A 70 20.54 13.61 3.75
C HIS A 70 19.24 12.78 3.88
N LEU A 71 18.42 12.71 2.82
CA LEU A 71 17.24 11.85 2.79
C LEU A 71 17.59 10.39 2.46
N THR A 72 18.81 10.14 1.99
CA THR A 72 19.29 8.81 1.58
C THR A 72 20.39 8.24 2.45
N ARG A 73 21.03 9.03 3.30
CA ARG A 73 21.92 8.52 4.35
C ARG A 73 21.09 7.80 5.41
N LEU A 74 20.91 6.49 5.23
CA LEU A 74 21.00 5.59 6.37
C LEU A 74 22.44 5.70 6.85
N GLU A 75 22.67 6.22 8.07
CA GLU A 75 24.01 6.25 8.65
C GLU A 75 24.62 4.84 8.61
N PRO A 76 25.88 4.69 8.16
CA PRO A 76 26.57 3.42 8.26
C PRO A 76 26.76 3.13 9.75
N VAL A 77 26.13 2.06 10.22
CA VAL A 77 26.40 1.49 11.54
C VAL A 77 27.88 1.08 11.53
N ILE A 78 28.67 1.73 12.38
CA ILE A 78 30.06 1.38 12.64
C ILE A 78 30.05 -0.07 13.14
N GLU A 79 30.72 -0.94 12.39
CA GLU A 79 30.99 -2.33 12.76
C GLU A 79 32.01 -2.34 13.92
N GLU A 80 31.54 -2.59 15.13
CA GLU A 80 32.35 -3.15 16.22
C GLU A 80 31.76 -4.49 16.66
N GLU A 81 32.66 -5.45 16.83
CA GLU A 81 32.45 -6.88 16.97
C GLU A 81 31.56 -7.33 18.14
N GLU A 82 30.77 -8.35 17.82
CA GLU A 82 30.36 -9.48 18.66
C GLU A 82 29.79 -9.22 20.07
N ALA A 83 28.47 -9.04 20.13
CA ALA A 83 27.62 -9.83 21.03
C ALA A 83 26.17 -9.85 20.52
N THR A 84 25.78 -10.98 19.93
CA THR A 84 24.40 -11.50 19.76
C THR A 84 23.25 -10.50 19.89
N SER A 85 22.69 -10.06 18.75
CA SER A 85 21.27 -9.72 18.69
C SER A 85 20.71 -9.75 17.27
N GLN A 86 19.94 -10.80 16.98
CA GLN A 86 19.00 -10.85 15.87
C GLN A 86 18.02 -9.68 15.99
N ARG A 87 18.12 -8.67 15.11
CA ARG A 87 17.01 -7.73 14.90
C ARG A 87 16.00 -8.37 13.97
N ALA A 88 15.16 -9.22 14.57
CA ALA A 88 13.87 -9.59 14.04
C ALA A 88 13.11 -8.33 13.58
N SER A 89 12.34 -8.44 12.49
CA SER A 89 11.17 -7.59 12.33
C SER A 89 10.45 -7.59 13.66
N VAL A 90 10.24 -6.41 14.28
CA VAL A 90 9.39 -6.32 15.46
C VAL A 90 7.98 -6.62 15.00
N VAL A 91 7.65 -7.90 14.96
CA VAL A 91 6.27 -8.37 15.00
C VAL A 91 5.78 -7.89 16.34
N VAL A 92 5.05 -6.79 16.35
CA VAL A 92 4.32 -6.35 17.54
C VAL A 92 3.29 -7.44 17.79
N THR A 93 3.58 -8.42 18.63
CA THR A 93 2.61 -9.41 19.10
C THR A 93 1.84 -8.83 20.27
N LEU A 94 0.56 -8.57 20.09
CA LEU A 94 -0.34 -8.19 21.17
C LEU A 94 -0.47 -9.33 22.18
N THR A 95 -0.50 -9.01 23.48
CA THR A 95 -0.86 -9.99 24.51
C THR A 95 -2.35 -10.31 24.43
N THR A 96 -2.75 -11.49 24.93
CA THR A 96 -4.15 -11.92 25.00
C THR A 96 -5.03 -10.90 25.72
N GLU A 97 -4.49 -10.24 26.75
CA GLU A 97 -5.19 -9.16 27.48
C GLU A 97 -5.38 -7.92 26.61
N GLN A 98 -4.38 -7.53 25.82
CA GLN A 98 -4.47 -6.39 24.90
C GLN A 98 -5.45 -6.68 23.76
N VAL A 99 -5.47 -7.92 23.24
CA VAL A 99 -6.46 -8.37 22.26
C VAL A 99 -7.87 -8.33 22.85
N ALA A 100 -8.06 -8.74 24.11
CA ALA A 100 -9.36 -8.68 24.79
C ALA A 100 -9.83 -7.24 25.00
N ILE A 101 -8.94 -6.34 25.43
CA ILE A 101 -9.24 -4.91 25.60
C ILE A 101 -9.62 -4.29 24.24
N LEU A 102 -8.81 -4.50 23.20
CA LEU A 102 -9.11 -4.00 21.85
C LEU A 102 -10.44 -4.56 21.32
N SER A 103 -10.68 -5.86 21.52
CA SER A 103 -11.94 -6.51 21.11
C SER A 103 -13.15 -5.92 21.83
N SER A 104 -13.07 -5.67 23.14
CA SER A 104 -14.14 -5.04 23.90
C SER A 104 -14.42 -3.59 23.47
N LEU A 105 -13.37 -2.85 23.08
CA LEU A 105 -13.47 -1.50 22.52
C LEU A 105 -14.12 -1.50 21.14
N LEU A 106 -13.92 -2.56 20.35
CA LEU A 106 -14.34 -2.66 18.95
C LEU A 106 -15.70 -3.39 18.78
N GLN A 107 -16.21 -4.09 19.80
CA GLN A 107 -17.47 -4.84 19.77
C GLN A 107 -18.75 -3.98 19.80
N GLY A 108 -18.66 -2.69 20.14
CA GLY A 108 -19.79 -1.79 20.00
C GLY A 108 -19.78 -1.13 18.62
N GLY A 109 -20.94 -1.03 17.96
CA GLY A 109 -21.08 -0.31 16.69
C GLY A 109 -20.53 1.13 16.72
N ARG A 110 -20.43 1.75 15.53
CA ARG A 110 -19.82 3.07 15.21
C ARG A 110 -18.73 3.54 16.21
N MET A 111 -17.48 3.49 15.76
CA MET A 111 -16.29 3.94 16.49
C MET A 111 -16.43 5.41 16.97
N ASP A 112 -16.82 5.59 18.23
CA ASP A 112 -16.93 6.92 18.84
C ASP A 112 -15.55 7.51 19.19
N LYS A 113 -15.54 8.80 19.53
CA LYS A 113 -14.32 9.56 19.82
C LYS A 113 -13.57 9.01 21.04
N THR A 114 -14.28 8.47 22.01
CA THR A 114 -13.72 7.92 23.25
C THR A 114 -13.02 6.60 22.96
N ARG A 115 -13.67 5.71 22.20
CA ARG A 115 -13.09 4.42 21.78
C ARG A 115 -11.86 4.59 20.90
N ARG A 116 -11.89 5.53 19.95
CA ARG A 116 -10.72 5.92 19.15
C ARG A 116 -9.54 6.35 20.01
N LYS A 117 -9.77 7.24 20.99
CA LYS A 117 -8.73 7.73 21.90
C LYS A 117 -8.13 6.61 22.75
N THR A 118 -8.96 5.66 23.20
CA THR A 118 -8.46 4.50 23.94
C THR A 118 -7.65 3.56 23.05
N LEU A 119 -8.10 3.31 21.81
CA LEU A 119 -7.35 2.52 20.83
C LEU A 119 -6.00 3.16 20.48
N GLN A 120 -5.99 4.48 20.30
CA GLN A 120 -4.78 5.29 20.13
C GLN A 120 -3.81 5.12 21.28
N THR A 121 -4.32 5.17 22.52
CA THR A 121 -3.51 5.03 23.73
C THR A 121 -2.89 3.64 23.81
N ILE A 122 -3.65 2.59 23.47
CA ILE A 122 -3.18 1.20 23.47
C ILE A 122 -2.10 1.00 22.41
N LEU A 123 -2.35 1.43 21.17
CA LEU A 123 -1.38 1.35 20.08
C LEU A 123 -0.11 2.16 20.36
N ASN A 124 -0.23 3.34 20.97
CA ASN A 124 0.92 4.14 21.41
C ASN A 124 1.74 3.42 22.49
N ALA A 125 1.09 2.74 23.44
CA ALA A 125 1.77 1.97 24.49
C ALA A 125 2.49 0.73 23.96
N LEU A 126 2.17 0.26 22.75
CA LEU A 126 2.71 -0.94 22.11
C LEU A 126 3.91 -0.68 21.18
N GLY A 127 4.52 0.51 21.25
CA GLY A 127 5.62 0.89 20.37
C GLY A 127 5.16 1.29 18.96
N ALA A 128 3.84 1.34 18.70
CA ALA A 128 3.25 1.89 17.49
C ALA A 128 2.96 3.40 17.64
N ALA A 129 3.83 4.11 18.38
CA ALA A 129 3.60 5.48 18.82
C ALA A 129 3.49 6.50 17.67
N THR A 130 4.16 6.24 16.55
CA THR A 130 4.09 7.10 15.36
C THR A 130 2.81 6.88 14.56
N THR A 131 2.27 5.65 14.53
CA THR A 131 1.04 5.32 13.81
C THR A 131 -0.20 5.73 14.59
N ALA A 132 -0.27 5.47 15.90
CA ALA A 132 -1.47 5.82 16.64
C ALA A 132 -1.68 7.34 16.78
N THR A 133 -0.62 8.12 16.98
CA THR A 133 -0.73 9.59 17.07
C THR A 133 -1.30 10.22 15.78
N GLN A 134 -1.02 9.63 14.60
CA GLN A 134 -1.58 10.05 13.31
C GLN A 134 -2.97 9.49 13.01
N LEU A 135 -3.30 8.31 13.56
CA LEU A 135 -4.57 7.62 13.30
C LEU A 135 -5.79 8.27 13.98
N PHE A 136 -5.64 9.05 15.06
CA PHE A 136 -6.79 9.48 15.89
C PHE A 136 -6.72 10.91 16.43
N ALA A 137 -5.91 11.80 15.85
CA ALA A 137 -5.89 13.22 16.20
C ALA A 137 -6.89 14.04 15.34
N ASP A 138 -7.82 14.70 16.03
CA ASP A 138 -8.84 15.64 15.54
C ASP A 138 -9.94 15.14 14.58
N THR A 139 -11.08 15.85 14.59
CA THR A 139 -12.33 15.55 13.89
C THR A 139 -12.07 15.18 12.42
N GLU A 140 -12.31 13.91 12.10
CA GLU A 140 -11.67 13.26 10.97
C GLU A 140 -12.13 13.85 9.61
N PRO A 141 -11.21 14.07 8.66
CA PRO A 141 -11.54 14.49 7.29
C PRO A 141 -12.67 13.67 6.62
N TRP A 142 -12.78 12.37 6.91
CA TRP A 142 -13.87 11.54 6.38
C TRP A 142 -15.24 11.84 7.02
N GLU A 143 -15.31 12.33 8.25
CA GLU A 143 -16.57 12.81 8.86
C GLU A 143 -17.10 14.06 8.09
N ARG A 144 -16.22 14.84 7.45
CA ARG A 144 -16.60 15.95 6.55
C ARG A 144 -17.12 15.46 5.19
N ILE A 145 -16.60 14.33 4.70
CA ILE A 145 -17.06 13.68 3.47
C ILE A 145 -18.45 13.06 3.68
N ILE A 146 -18.69 12.40 4.81
CA ILE A 146 -20.00 11.81 5.16
C ILE A 146 -21.07 12.89 5.34
N THR A 147 -20.69 14.08 5.82
CA THR A 147 -21.62 15.23 5.94
C THR A 147 -21.85 15.95 4.60
N GLY A 148 -21.37 15.40 3.48
CA GLY A 148 -21.68 15.87 2.12
C GLY A 148 -20.98 17.17 1.73
N ARG A 149 -19.93 17.59 2.45
CA ARG A 149 -19.31 18.91 2.25
C ARG A 149 -18.24 18.97 1.16
N THR A 150 -17.74 17.84 0.66
CA THR A 150 -16.72 17.83 -0.42
C THR A 150 -16.83 16.59 -1.29
N THR A 151 -16.90 16.78 -2.62
CA THR A 151 -16.80 15.70 -3.63
C THR A 151 -15.36 15.31 -3.95
N ASN A 152 -14.39 16.14 -3.57
CA ASN A 152 -12.97 15.86 -3.71
C ASN A 152 -12.40 15.31 -2.41
N ILE A 153 -11.74 14.16 -2.51
CA ILE A 153 -10.98 13.54 -1.44
C ILE A 153 -9.68 14.32 -1.32
N ASP A 154 -9.45 14.95 -0.16
CA ASP A 154 -8.18 15.63 0.07
C ASP A 154 -7.05 14.60 0.24
N THR A 155 -5.82 15.04 -0.04
CA THR A 155 -4.64 14.18 0.08
C THR A 155 -4.48 13.61 1.48
N ALA A 156 -4.85 14.38 2.52
CA ALA A 156 -4.77 13.94 3.91
C ALA A 156 -5.70 12.76 4.23
N THR A 157 -6.92 12.75 3.69
CA THR A 157 -7.86 11.63 3.83
C THR A 157 -7.32 10.39 3.14
N LEU A 158 -6.76 10.55 1.94
CA LEU A 158 -6.19 9.44 1.21
C LEU A 158 -4.98 8.84 1.95
N ASP A 159 -4.05 9.69 2.39
CA ASP A 159 -2.87 9.28 3.16
C ASP A 159 -3.28 8.52 4.43
N HIS A 160 -4.36 8.97 5.09
CA HIS A 160 -4.93 8.29 6.25
C HIS A 160 -5.43 6.88 5.91
N PHE A 161 -6.22 6.73 4.85
CA PHE A 161 -6.70 5.40 4.43
C PHE A 161 -5.55 4.49 3.98
N GLU A 162 -4.53 5.02 3.32
CA GLU A 162 -3.33 4.25 2.99
C GLU A 162 -2.59 3.78 4.25
N GLY A 163 -2.48 4.64 5.26
CA GLY A 163 -1.91 4.30 6.57
C GLY A 163 -2.68 3.18 7.27
N LEU A 164 -4.00 3.23 7.23
CA LEU A 164 -4.88 2.18 7.74
C LEU A 164 -4.68 0.86 6.98
N ALA A 165 -4.69 0.89 5.65
CA ALA A 165 -4.49 -0.30 4.82
C ALA A 165 -3.12 -0.96 5.05
N LYS A 166 -2.05 -0.16 5.22
CA LYS A 166 -0.71 -0.65 5.57
C LYS A 166 -0.70 -1.28 6.96
N SER A 167 -1.38 -0.67 7.93
CA SER A 167 -1.51 -1.21 9.29
C SER A 167 -2.24 -2.56 9.27
N CYS A 168 -3.34 -2.67 8.52
CA CYS A 168 -4.05 -3.94 8.32
C CYS A 168 -3.15 -5.02 7.71
N ALA A 169 -2.34 -4.68 6.71
CA ALA A 169 -1.37 -5.62 6.14
C ALA A 169 -0.38 -6.14 7.20
N GLY A 170 0.18 -5.23 8.01
CA GLY A 170 1.09 -5.57 9.10
C GLY A 170 0.45 -6.49 10.13
N LEU A 171 -0.79 -6.21 10.52
CA LEU A 171 -1.57 -7.04 11.45
C LEU A 171 -1.82 -8.44 10.89
N ILE A 172 -2.23 -8.55 9.62
CA ILE A 172 -2.44 -9.84 8.94
C ILE A 172 -1.15 -10.67 8.94
N ASN A 173 -0.04 -10.05 8.53
CA ASN A 173 1.27 -10.72 8.47
C ASN A 173 1.81 -11.09 9.86
N GLY A 174 1.43 -10.32 10.89
CA GLY A 174 1.74 -10.61 12.30
C GLY A 174 0.77 -11.59 12.97
N GLY A 175 -0.18 -12.19 12.23
CA GLY A 175 -1.15 -13.15 12.74
C GLY A 175 -2.33 -12.55 13.52
N GLN A 176 -2.47 -11.22 13.57
CA GLN A 176 -3.54 -10.51 14.28
C GLN A 176 -4.76 -10.29 13.40
N MET A 177 -5.35 -11.39 12.97
CA MET A 177 -6.40 -11.40 11.94
C MET A 177 -7.70 -10.74 12.42
N GLU A 178 -8.09 -10.96 13.68
CA GLU A 178 -9.30 -10.38 14.27
C GLU A 178 -9.23 -8.85 14.34
N VAL A 179 -8.08 -8.31 14.76
CA VAL A 179 -7.86 -6.86 14.84
C VAL A 179 -7.85 -6.27 13.43
N ALA A 180 -7.15 -6.91 12.48
CA ALA A 180 -7.14 -6.46 11.10
C ALA A 180 -8.54 -6.42 10.48
N GLU A 181 -9.37 -7.43 10.75
CA GLU A 181 -10.75 -7.50 10.28
C GLU A 181 -11.59 -6.34 10.83
N GLN A 182 -11.48 -6.06 12.12
CA GLN A 182 -12.22 -4.97 12.77
C GLN A 182 -11.80 -3.61 12.23
N VAL A 183 -10.50 -3.39 12.02
CA VAL A 183 -9.99 -2.15 11.41
C VAL A 183 -10.53 -2.01 9.99
N LEU A 184 -10.42 -3.04 9.15
CA LEU A 184 -10.97 -3.03 7.78
C LEU A 184 -12.49 -2.76 7.77
N ALA A 185 -13.24 -3.38 8.66
CA ALA A 185 -14.69 -3.18 8.76
C ALA A 185 -15.07 -1.71 9.05
N GLY A 186 -14.20 -0.96 9.73
CA GLY A 186 -14.42 0.45 10.06
C GLY A 186 -14.41 1.40 8.85
N PHE A 187 -13.56 1.14 7.85
CA PHE A 187 -13.34 2.10 6.75
C PHE A 187 -13.60 1.54 5.34
N LEU A 188 -13.51 0.23 5.13
CA LEU A 188 -13.62 -0.37 3.80
C LEU A 188 -14.95 -0.07 3.08
N PRO A 189 -16.13 -0.12 3.71
CA PRO A 189 -17.39 0.22 3.04
C PRO A 189 -17.39 1.66 2.47
N HIS A 190 -16.76 2.59 3.17
CA HIS A 190 -16.65 3.99 2.73
C HIS A 190 -15.72 4.10 1.50
N LEU A 191 -14.55 3.45 1.55
CA LEU A 191 -13.65 3.40 0.40
C LEU A 191 -14.33 2.81 -0.84
N ILE A 192 -15.11 1.74 -0.69
CA ILE A 192 -15.85 1.12 -1.80
C ILE A 192 -16.88 2.11 -2.38
N GLY A 193 -17.61 2.84 -1.52
CA GLY A 193 -18.58 3.85 -1.97
C GLY A 193 -17.94 4.99 -2.75
N MET A 194 -16.68 5.31 -2.47
CA MET A 194 -15.93 6.41 -3.09
C MET A 194 -15.14 5.97 -4.34
N ALA A 195 -14.87 4.67 -4.49
CA ALA A 195 -14.06 4.12 -5.57
C ALA A 195 -14.53 4.48 -7.00
N PRO A 196 -15.84 4.54 -7.33
CA PRO A 196 -16.28 4.91 -8.68
C PRO A 196 -15.85 6.31 -9.14
N HIS A 197 -15.48 7.19 -8.20
CA HIS A 197 -15.17 8.59 -8.48
C HIS A 197 -13.66 8.89 -8.44
N SER A 198 -12.82 7.92 -8.05
CA SER A 198 -11.37 8.12 -7.94
C SER A 198 -10.60 6.84 -8.20
N GLN A 199 -9.73 6.87 -9.22
CA GLN A 199 -8.88 5.73 -9.60
C GLN A 199 -7.97 5.29 -8.44
N ILE A 200 -7.42 6.25 -7.70
CA ILE A 200 -6.53 5.96 -6.57
C ILE A 200 -7.29 5.25 -5.46
N VAL A 201 -8.50 5.71 -5.15
CA VAL A 201 -9.37 5.10 -4.13
C VAL A 201 -9.84 3.73 -4.58
N ALA A 202 -10.12 3.55 -5.87
CA ALA A 202 -10.43 2.24 -6.42
C ALA A 202 -9.26 1.26 -6.27
N SER A 203 -8.01 1.69 -6.50
CA SER A 203 -6.82 0.86 -6.27
C SER A 203 -6.68 0.48 -4.79
N LEU A 204 -6.87 1.45 -3.89
CA LEU A 204 -6.78 1.24 -2.45
C LEU A 204 -7.88 0.29 -1.93
N ALA A 205 -9.11 0.52 -2.35
CA ALA A 205 -10.26 -0.33 -1.99
C ALA A 205 -10.09 -1.76 -2.51
N SER A 206 -9.58 -1.92 -3.74
CA SER A 206 -9.22 -3.23 -4.30
C SER A 206 -8.20 -3.96 -3.43
N GLY A 207 -7.13 -3.27 -2.99
CA GLY A 207 -6.15 -3.85 -2.06
C GLY A 207 -6.74 -4.25 -0.70
N CYS A 208 -7.62 -3.41 -0.13
CA CYS A 208 -8.27 -3.72 1.13
C CYS A 208 -9.24 -4.92 1.01
N LEU A 209 -9.89 -5.09 -0.15
CA LEU A 209 -10.72 -6.27 -0.43
C LEU A 209 -9.89 -7.55 -0.52
N GLN A 210 -8.68 -7.50 -1.09
CA GLN A 210 -7.75 -8.63 -1.08
C GLN A 210 -7.33 -9.00 0.35
N GLN A 211 -7.00 -8.00 1.18
CA GLN A 211 -6.69 -8.23 2.60
C GLN A 211 -7.87 -8.89 3.33
N LYS A 212 -9.09 -8.40 3.07
CA LYS A 212 -10.31 -9.02 3.62
C LYS A 212 -10.52 -10.44 3.09
N SER A 213 -10.17 -10.72 1.84
CA SER A 213 -10.30 -12.07 1.25
C SER A 213 -9.39 -13.08 1.95
N VAL A 214 -8.18 -12.68 2.34
CA VAL A 214 -7.25 -13.49 3.17
C VAL A 214 -7.88 -13.80 4.53
N LEU A 215 -8.42 -12.78 5.21
CA LEU A 215 -9.05 -12.95 6.52
C LEU A 215 -10.23 -13.93 6.51
N VAL A 216 -11.13 -13.83 5.52
CA VAL A 216 -12.27 -14.76 5.43
C VAL A 216 -11.82 -16.17 5.01
N SER A 217 -10.72 -16.29 4.25
CA SER A 217 -10.12 -17.57 3.89
C SER A 217 -9.60 -18.34 5.11
N HIS A 218 -9.03 -17.65 6.10
CA HIS A 218 -8.60 -18.28 7.35
C HIS A 218 -9.77 -18.89 8.14
N ARG A 219 -11.00 -18.42 7.91
CA ARG A 219 -12.23 -19.00 8.47
C ARG A 219 -12.90 -20.02 7.55
N LEU A 220 -12.19 -20.47 6.51
CA LEU A 220 -12.68 -21.40 5.49
C LEU A 220 -13.96 -20.93 4.77
N LYS A 221 -14.22 -19.61 4.76
CA LYS A 221 -15.36 -19.02 4.04
C LYS A 221 -15.01 -18.79 2.57
N ILE A 222 -14.81 -19.89 1.85
CA ILE A 222 -14.26 -19.87 0.48
C ILE A 222 -15.18 -19.15 -0.52
N SER A 223 -16.50 -19.32 -0.40
CA SER A 223 -17.46 -18.60 -1.25
C SER A 223 -17.39 -17.08 -1.07
N GLU A 224 -17.19 -16.62 0.17
CA GLU A 224 -16.99 -15.20 0.49
C GLU A 224 -15.67 -14.68 -0.07
N LYS A 225 -14.58 -15.48 0.02
CA LYS A 225 -13.28 -15.15 -0.59
C LYS A 225 -13.43 -14.88 -2.10
N VAL A 226 -14.11 -15.75 -2.83
CA VAL A 226 -14.34 -15.60 -4.28
C VAL A 226 -15.11 -14.30 -4.57
N ALA A 227 -16.19 -14.03 -3.85
CA ALA A 227 -16.99 -12.81 -4.04
C ALA A 227 -16.17 -11.53 -3.79
N LEU A 228 -15.37 -11.50 -2.72
CA LEU A 228 -14.48 -10.38 -2.40
C LEU A 228 -13.41 -10.18 -3.46
N CYS A 229 -12.78 -11.25 -3.94
CA CYS A 229 -11.76 -11.17 -4.99
C CYS A 229 -12.36 -10.69 -6.32
N GLN A 230 -13.57 -11.13 -6.66
CA GLN A 230 -14.26 -10.65 -7.85
C GLN A 230 -14.56 -9.15 -7.77
N GLN A 231 -14.99 -8.66 -6.60
CA GLN A 231 -15.18 -7.23 -6.36
C GLN A 231 -13.84 -6.47 -6.44
N ALA A 232 -12.75 -7.04 -5.90
CA ALA A 232 -11.42 -6.45 -5.97
C ALA A 232 -10.95 -6.29 -7.42
N VAL A 233 -11.20 -7.28 -8.29
CA VAL A 233 -10.91 -7.18 -9.74
C VAL A 233 -11.69 -6.04 -10.37
N THR A 234 -13.00 -5.92 -10.10
CA THR A 234 -13.83 -4.83 -10.63
C THR A 234 -13.27 -3.45 -10.24
N LEU A 235 -12.86 -3.26 -8.98
CA LEU A 235 -12.27 -1.99 -8.54
C LEU A 235 -10.87 -1.76 -9.13
N ALA A 236 -10.07 -2.80 -9.31
CA ALA A 236 -8.75 -2.68 -9.94
C ALA A 236 -8.84 -2.30 -11.43
N GLN A 237 -9.88 -2.76 -12.13
CA GLN A 237 -10.15 -2.32 -13.50
C GLN A 237 -10.45 -0.82 -13.57
N LEU A 238 -11.19 -0.29 -12.59
CA LEU A 238 -11.48 1.14 -12.49
C LEU A 238 -10.23 1.97 -12.19
N SER A 239 -9.25 1.43 -11.47
CA SER A 239 -8.04 2.16 -11.09
C SER A 239 -7.03 2.34 -12.22
N ARG A 240 -7.16 1.60 -13.33
CA ARG A 240 -6.19 1.59 -14.45
C ARG A 240 -4.74 1.32 -14.03
N ASP A 241 -4.57 0.63 -12.91
CA ASP A 241 -3.26 0.23 -12.37
C ASP A 241 -3.06 -1.25 -12.68
N HIS A 242 -2.17 -1.55 -13.62
CA HIS A 242 -1.91 -2.92 -14.06
C HIS A 242 -1.30 -3.78 -12.94
N ASN A 243 -0.53 -3.22 -12.01
CA ASN A 243 -0.04 -3.99 -10.85
C ASN A 243 -1.21 -4.41 -9.97
N ARG A 244 -2.12 -3.47 -9.67
CA ARG A 244 -3.30 -3.78 -8.85
C ARG A 244 -4.23 -4.78 -9.53
N LEU A 245 -4.47 -4.61 -10.84
CA LEU A 245 -5.34 -5.51 -11.61
C LEU A 245 -4.77 -6.92 -11.66
N THR A 246 -3.47 -7.04 -11.96
CA THR A 246 -2.78 -8.33 -12.02
C THR A 246 -2.78 -9.04 -10.67
N ALA A 247 -2.52 -8.30 -9.58
CA ALA A 247 -2.58 -8.85 -8.23
C ALA A 247 -4.00 -9.34 -7.88
N SER A 248 -5.04 -8.59 -8.26
CA SER A 248 -6.44 -8.98 -8.01
C SER A 248 -6.86 -10.20 -8.80
N LEU A 249 -6.41 -10.31 -10.05
CA LEU A 249 -6.67 -11.49 -10.89
C LEU A 249 -5.94 -12.72 -10.36
N ALA A 250 -4.68 -12.58 -9.93
CA ALA A 250 -3.94 -13.67 -9.30
C ALA A 250 -4.65 -14.14 -8.02
N GLU A 251 -5.08 -13.22 -7.14
CA GLU A 251 -5.78 -13.59 -5.91
C GLU A 251 -7.16 -14.22 -6.18
N LEU A 252 -7.85 -13.80 -7.24
CA LEU A 252 -9.08 -14.45 -7.71
C LEU A 252 -8.81 -15.89 -8.19
N GLY A 253 -7.71 -16.12 -8.91
CA GLY A 253 -7.26 -17.46 -9.29
C GLY A 253 -7.05 -18.36 -8.08
N VAL A 254 -6.34 -17.87 -7.06
CA VAL A 254 -6.14 -18.57 -5.78
C VAL A 254 -7.49 -18.86 -5.10
N ALA A 255 -8.42 -17.90 -5.12
CA ALA A 255 -9.76 -18.11 -4.56
C ALA A 255 -10.53 -19.23 -5.28
N PHE A 256 -10.43 -19.31 -6.61
CA PHE A 256 -11.03 -20.40 -7.37
C PHE A 256 -10.35 -21.75 -7.12
N GLN A 257 -9.04 -21.78 -6.94
CA GLN A 257 -8.34 -23.02 -6.54
C GLN A 257 -8.85 -23.54 -5.19
N TYR A 258 -8.99 -22.69 -4.17
CA TYR A 258 -9.60 -23.08 -2.89
C TYR A 258 -11.06 -23.52 -3.04
N ALA A 259 -11.78 -22.97 -4.02
CA ALA A 259 -13.15 -23.36 -4.33
C ALA A 259 -13.24 -24.65 -5.17
N ASN A 260 -12.12 -25.31 -5.45
CA ASN A 260 -12.01 -26.48 -6.32
C ASN A 260 -12.57 -26.23 -7.74
N LYS A 261 -12.23 -25.06 -8.29
CA LYS A 261 -12.64 -24.54 -9.60
C LYS A 261 -11.40 -24.29 -10.49
N PRO A 262 -10.72 -25.35 -10.95
CA PRO A 262 -9.41 -25.22 -11.58
C PRO A 262 -9.46 -24.53 -12.95
N ASP A 263 -10.56 -24.69 -13.71
CA ASP A 263 -10.73 -24.02 -15.00
C ASP A 263 -10.92 -22.50 -14.83
N GLU A 264 -11.76 -22.08 -13.87
CA GLU A 264 -11.93 -20.66 -13.55
C GLU A 264 -10.67 -20.03 -12.96
N ALA A 265 -9.89 -20.80 -12.18
CA ALA A 265 -8.59 -20.36 -11.70
C ALA A 265 -7.63 -20.08 -12.86
N LEU A 266 -7.53 -21.01 -13.81
CA LEU A 266 -6.69 -20.84 -14.98
C LEU A 266 -7.14 -19.63 -15.84
N ASP A 267 -8.44 -19.43 -16.03
CA ASP A 267 -8.97 -18.25 -16.75
C ASP A 267 -8.57 -16.93 -16.05
N ALA A 268 -8.63 -16.89 -14.71
CA ALA A 268 -8.17 -15.72 -13.95
C ALA A 268 -6.66 -15.46 -14.15
N TYR A 269 -5.83 -16.50 -14.09
CA TYR A 269 -4.39 -16.38 -14.34
C TYR A 269 -4.07 -16.00 -15.78
N GLN A 270 -4.78 -16.55 -16.76
CA GLN A 270 -4.64 -16.16 -18.17
C GLN A 270 -4.99 -14.70 -18.41
N LYS A 271 -5.96 -14.14 -17.69
CA LYS A 271 -6.23 -12.69 -17.72
C LYS A 271 -5.08 -11.90 -17.09
N ALA A 272 -4.47 -12.38 -16.01
CA ALA A 272 -3.32 -11.75 -15.36
C ALA A 272 -2.07 -11.76 -16.26
N LEU A 273 -1.82 -12.87 -16.98
CA LEU A 273 -0.68 -13.04 -17.89
C LEU A 273 -0.59 -11.93 -18.95
N ARG A 274 -1.73 -11.39 -19.40
CA ARG A 274 -1.81 -10.31 -20.41
C ARG A 274 -1.11 -9.02 -20.00
N TYR A 275 -0.81 -8.85 -18.72
CA TYR A 275 -0.22 -7.63 -18.16
C TYR A 275 1.20 -7.86 -17.62
N THR A 276 1.75 -9.08 -17.72
CA THR A 276 3.01 -9.47 -17.09
C THR A 276 4.20 -8.59 -17.48
N ASP A 277 4.25 -8.12 -18.72
CA ASP A 277 5.32 -7.22 -19.22
C ASP A 277 5.27 -5.80 -18.63
N THR A 278 4.20 -5.45 -17.90
CA THR A 278 3.95 -4.08 -17.39
C THR A 278 3.86 -4.01 -15.86
N VAL A 279 4.09 -5.13 -15.17
CA VAL A 279 4.02 -5.22 -13.71
C VAL A 279 5.40 -5.42 -13.09
N SER A 280 5.48 -5.32 -11.76
CA SER A 280 6.74 -5.59 -11.05
C SER A 280 7.21 -7.03 -11.28
N PRO A 281 8.53 -7.29 -11.35
CA PRO A 281 9.09 -8.63 -11.52
C PRO A 281 8.58 -9.66 -10.50
N LEU A 282 8.45 -9.24 -9.22
CA LEU A 282 7.89 -10.10 -8.18
C LEU A 282 6.46 -10.57 -8.48
N LEU A 283 5.62 -9.66 -9.00
CA LEU A 283 4.25 -10.01 -9.36
C LEU A 283 4.19 -10.85 -10.64
N GLN A 284 5.07 -10.57 -11.61
CA GLN A 284 5.23 -11.38 -12.81
C GLN A 284 5.61 -12.82 -12.46
N SER A 285 6.68 -13.01 -11.69
CA SER A 285 7.12 -14.33 -11.20
C SER A 285 5.98 -15.06 -10.48
N ARG A 286 5.26 -14.37 -9.57
CA ARG A 286 4.09 -14.95 -8.90
C ARG A 286 3.04 -15.44 -9.89
N VAL A 287 2.64 -14.63 -10.88
CA VAL A 287 1.63 -15.03 -11.87
C VAL A 287 2.08 -16.27 -12.66
N TYR A 288 3.36 -16.35 -13.04
CA TYR A 288 3.90 -17.52 -13.73
C TYR A 288 3.84 -18.78 -12.84
N MET A 289 4.30 -18.71 -11.59
CA MET A 289 4.22 -19.85 -10.67
C MET A 289 2.78 -20.32 -10.43
N GLU A 290 1.85 -19.39 -10.22
CA GLU A 290 0.43 -19.71 -9.96
C GLU A 290 -0.25 -20.30 -11.21
N THR A 291 0.13 -19.82 -12.41
CA THR A 291 -0.29 -20.41 -13.69
C THR A 291 0.24 -21.84 -13.82
N SER A 292 1.51 -22.06 -13.47
CA SER A 292 2.13 -23.38 -13.48
C SER A 292 1.37 -24.37 -12.59
N ASP A 293 1.07 -23.99 -11.34
CA ASP A 293 0.30 -24.82 -10.42
C ASP A 293 -1.11 -25.14 -10.96
N ALA A 294 -1.81 -24.14 -11.51
CA ALA A 294 -3.13 -24.36 -12.12
C ALA A 294 -3.08 -25.34 -13.30
N LEU A 295 -2.09 -25.21 -14.19
CA LEU A 295 -1.89 -26.10 -15.33
C LEU A 295 -1.52 -27.52 -14.87
N ALA A 296 -0.68 -27.65 -13.85
CA ALA A 296 -0.32 -28.94 -13.28
C ALA A 296 -1.54 -29.67 -12.71
N ARG A 297 -2.42 -28.97 -11.99
CA ARG A 297 -3.70 -29.51 -11.47
C ARG A 297 -4.64 -29.99 -12.58
N LEU A 298 -4.60 -29.34 -13.74
CA LEU A 298 -5.35 -29.73 -14.93
C LEU A 298 -4.65 -30.83 -15.77
N GLY A 299 -3.50 -31.35 -15.31
CA GLY A 299 -2.75 -32.38 -16.02
C GLY A 299 -1.95 -31.87 -17.23
N ARG A 300 -1.87 -30.55 -17.44
CA ARG A 300 -1.17 -29.90 -18.56
C ARG A 300 0.33 -29.71 -18.25
N LYS A 301 1.00 -30.82 -17.97
CA LYS A 301 2.37 -30.84 -17.41
C LYS A 301 3.40 -30.03 -18.17
N ARG A 302 3.45 -30.15 -19.50
CA ARG A 302 4.43 -29.42 -20.34
C ARG A 302 4.28 -27.91 -20.25
N GLU A 303 3.04 -27.43 -20.21
CA GLU A 303 2.78 -26.00 -20.08
C GLU A 303 3.05 -25.52 -18.66
N ALA A 304 2.77 -26.36 -17.66
CA ALA A 304 3.15 -26.07 -16.28
C ALA A 304 4.66 -25.91 -16.13
N GLU A 305 5.47 -26.81 -16.70
CA GLU A 305 6.93 -26.73 -16.70
C GLU A 305 7.41 -25.43 -17.37
N PHE A 306 6.85 -25.07 -18.52
CA PHE A 306 7.19 -23.81 -19.20
C PHE A 306 6.97 -22.57 -18.31
N TYR A 307 5.83 -22.46 -17.62
CA TYR A 307 5.58 -21.33 -16.74
C TYR A 307 6.38 -21.40 -15.43
N LEU A 308 6.77 -22.60 -14.98
CA LEU A 308 7.65 -22.74 -13.83
C LEU A 308 9.03 -22.14 -14.13
N ASP A 309 9.58 -22.45 -15.31
CA ASP A 309 10.87 -21.91 -15.77
C ASP A 309 10.82 -20.39 -15.89
N LEU A 310 9.78 -19.83 -16.53
CA LEU A 310 9.58 -18.38 -16.60
C LEU A 310 9.46 -17.72 -15.21
N GLY A 311 8.82 -18.40 -14.25
CA GLY A 311 8.70 -17.91 -12.88
C GLY A 311 10.04 -17.80 -12.15
N HIS A 312 11.02 -18.65 -12.49
CA HIS A 312 12.37 -18.60 -11.93
C HIS A 312 13.27 -17.55 -12.57
N GLU A 313 13.01 -17.18 -13.83
CA GLU A 313 13.82 -16.23 -14.60
C GLU A 313 13.39 -14.76 -14.41
N ALA A 314 12.15 -14.52 -13.97
CA ALA A 314 11.55 -13.19 -13.77
C ALA A 314 12.00 -12.49 -12.47
#